data_AF-A0A0S4KM76-F1
#
_entry.id   AF-A0A0S4KM76-F1
#
_cell.length_a   1.000
_cell.length_b   1.000
_cell.length_c   1.000
_cell.angle_alpha   90.00
_cell.angle_beta   90.00
_cell.angle_gamma   90.00
#
_symmetry.space_group_name_H-M   'P 1'
#
loop_
_entity.id
_entity.type
_entity.pdbx_description
1 polymer ?
#
loop_
_entity_poly.entity_id
_entity_poly.type
_entity_poly.pdbx_seq_one_letter_code
_entity_poly.pdbx_strand_id
1 'polypeptide(L)' 'MPMYEYKCLDCGKESVLVVTLKAHEQGDVACPACGSKRLEQRFSPFIAHTSKKS' A
#
# COMPACT_ATOMS: atom_id res chain seq x y z
N MET A 1 11.01 -7.73 3.22
CA MET A 1 9.57 -7.63 3.49
C MET A 1 8.95 -6.78 2.40
N PRO A 2 7.90 -7.26 1.70
CA PRO A 2 7.20 -6.44 0.72
C PRO A 2 6.52 -5.27 1.42
N MET A 3 6.83 -4.06 0.96
CA MET A 3 6.12 -2.84 1.38
C MET A 3 4.99 -2.63 0.40
N TYR A 4 3.76 -2.56 0.89
CA TYR A 4 2.60 -2.30 0.07
C TYR A 4 2.12 -0.88 0.35
N GLU A 5 1.92 -0.12 -0.72
CA GLU A 5 1.33 1.20 -0.62
C GLU A 5 -0.19 1.06 -0.54
N TYR A 6 -0.80 1.67 0.46
CA TYR A 6 -2.25 1.74 0.59
C TYR A 6 -2.73 3.17 0.57
N LYS A 7 -3.87 3.39 -0.07
CA LYS A 7 -4.57 4.67 -0.11
C LYS A 7 -5.94 4.51 0.54
N CYS A 8 -6.17 5.29 1.58
CA CYS A 8 -7.47 5.38 2.23
C CYS A 8 -8.48 6.05 1.27
N LEU A 9 -9.57 5.36 0.95
CA LEU A 9 -10.61 5.92 0.06
C LEU A 9 -11.50 6.95 0.76
N ASP A 10 -11.66 6.87 2.09
CA ASP A 10 -12.48 7.82 2.84
C ASP A 10 -11.74 9.13 3.14
N CYS A 11 -10.46 9.04 3.46
CA CYS A 11 -9.65 10.17 3.92
C CYS A 11 -8.64 10.66 2.87
N GLY A 12 -8.48 9.92 1.76
CA GLY A 12 -7.57 10.27 0.66
C GLY A 12 -6.08 10.16 1.01
N LYS A 13 -5.73 9.85 2.26
CA LYS A 13 -4.35 9.75 2.73
C LYS A 13 -3.67 8.49 2.20
N GLU A 14 -2.45 8.67 1.76
CA GLU A 14 -1.57 7.61 1.28
C GLU A 14 -0.67 7.18 2.44
N SER A 15 -0.65 5.88 2.70
CA SER A 15 0.13 5.26 3.77
C SER A 15 0.82 4.02 3.24
N VAL A 16 2.14 3.99 3.33
CA VAL A 16 2.93 2.80 3.06
C VAL A 16 2.77 1.87 4.27
N LEU A 17 2.10 0.73 4.10
CA LEU A 17 1.93 -0.25 5.17
C LEU A 17 2.75 -1.49 4.84
N VAL A 18 3.62 -1.86 5.78
CA VAL A 18 4.33 -3.13 5.74
C VAL A 18 3.41 -4.19 6.34
N VAL A 19 2.46 -4.66 5.54
CA VAL A 19 1.58 -5.76 5.94
C VAL A 19 2.22 -7.10 5.65
N THR A 20 2.16 -7.98 6.63
CA THR A 20 2.42 -9.41 6.40
C THR A 20 1.29 -10.01 5.57
N LEU A 21 1.59 -10.98 4.71
CA LEU A 21 0.60 -11.70 3.89
C LEU A 21 -0.66 -12.11 4.67
N LYS A 22 -0.51 -12.56 5.93
CA LYS A 22 -1.64 -12.89 6.82
C LYS A 22 -2.59 -11.72 7.06
N ALA A 23 -2.07 -10.51 7.30
CA ALA A 23 -2.89 -9.33 7.54
C ALA A 23 -3.61 -8.87 6.26
N HIS A 24 -2.99 -9.09 5.10
CA HIS A 24 -3.62 -8.88 3.80
C HIS A 24 -4.74 -9.90 3.54
N GLU A 25 -4.49 -11.19 3.81
CA GLU A 25 -5.52 -12.25 3.68
C GLU A 25 -6.69 -12.06 4.66
N GLN A 26 -6.41 -11.59 5.87
CA GLN A 26 -7.45 -11.34 6.87
C GLN A 26 -8.27 -10.08 6.60
N GLY A 27 -7.81 -9.18 5.72
CA GLY A 27 -8.54 -7.96 5.36
C GLY A 27 -8.72 -6.96 6.52
N ASP A 28 -7.99 -7.13 7.63
CA ASP A 28 -8.10 -6.29 8.82
C ASP A 28 -7.10 -5.11 8.79
N VAL A 29 -6.86 -4.57 7.60
CA VAL A 29 -6.07 -3.35 7.44
C VAL A 29 -7.02 -2.18 7.61
N ALA A 30 -6.87 -1.45 8.72
CA ALA A 30 -7.62 -0.24 9.00
C ALA A 30 -6.72 0.99 8.85
N CYS A 31 -7.29 2.09 8.35
CA CYS A 31 -6.53 3.32 8.15
C CYS A 31 -6.19 3.93 9.52
N PRO A 32 -4.92 4.20 9.83
CA PRO A 32 -4.54 4.78 11.11
C PRO A 32 -5.03 6.22 11.29
N ALA A 33 -5.47 6.90 10.22
CA ALA A 33 -5.92 8.29 10.27
C ALA A 33 -7.42 8.45 10.53
N CYS A 34 -8.25 7.51 10.06
CA CYS A 34 -9.72 7.62 10.18
C CYS A 34 -10.40 6.35 10.71
N GLY A 35 -9.67 5.23 10.85
CA GLY A 35 -10.23 3.94 11.27
C GLY A 35 -11.00 3.19 10.17
N SER A 36 -11.14 3.73 8.96
CA SER A 36 -11.80 3.03 7.86
C SER A 36 -11.05 1.77 7.44
N LYS A 37 -11.78 0.67 7.22
CA LYS A 37 -11.26 -0.56 6.59
C LYS A 37 -11.18 -0.47 5.06
N ARG A 38 -11.56 0.68 4.47
CA ARG A 38 -11.55 0.94 3.03
C ARG A 38 -10.20 1.52 2.59
N LEU A 39 -9.20 0.66 2.52
CA LEU A 39 -7.90 0.96 1.94
C LEU A 39 -7.77 0.27 0.59
N GLU A 40 -7.35 1.02 -0.41
CA GLU A 40 -7.07 0.51 -1.75
C GLU A 40 -5.55 0.36 -1.91
N GLN A 41 -5.11 -0.82 -2.34
CA GLN A 41 -3.69 -1.07 -2.55
C GLN A 41 -3.22 -0.32 -3.80
N ARG A 42 -2.38 0.69 -3.60
CA ARG A 42 -1.68 1.36 -4.68
C ARG A 42 -0.39 0.61 -4.92
N PHE A 43 -0.28 -0.05 -6.07
CA PHE A 43 1.01 -0.43 -6.58
C PHE A 43 1.58 0.80 -7.29
N SER A 44 2.51 1.51 -6.64
CA SER A 44 3.36 2.42 -7.38
C SER A 44 4.09 1.59 -8.45
N PRO A 45 3.98 1.94 -9.74
CA PRO A 45 4.69 1.20 -10.77
C PRO A 45 6.17 1.34 -10.46
N PHE A 46 6.81 0.24 -10.05
CA PHE A 46 8.25 0.19 -9.93
C PHE A 46 8.82 0.36 -11.33
N ILE A 47 9.12 1.61 -11.72
CA ILE A 47 9.86 1.88 -12.94
C ILE A 47 11.27 1.40 -12.64
N ALA A 48 11.59 0.18 -13.09
CA ALA A 48 12.96 -0.27 -13.18
C ALA A 48 13.66 0.68 -14.13
N HIS A 49 14.34 1.70 -13.59
CA HIS A 49 15.28 2.52 -14.33
C HIS A 49 16.42 1.59 -14.75
N THR A 50 16.22 0.87 -15.84
CA THR A 50 17.33 0.26 -16.55
C THR A 50 18.11 1.44 -17.10
N SER A 51 19.17 1.81 -16.41
CA SER A 51 20.18 2.71 -16.98
C SER A 51 20.67 1.98 -18.21
N LYS A 52 20.14 2.36 -19.38
CA LYS A 52 20.58 1.91 -20.69
C LYS A 52 22.08 2.17 -20.71
N LYS A 53 22.88 1.12 -20.51
CA LYS A 53 24.33 1.18 -20.65
C LYS A 53 24.57 1.24 -22.16
N SER A 54 24.89 2.45 -22.63
CA SER A 54 25.29 2.70 -24.02
C SER A 54 26.54 1.92 -24.39
#